data_AF-A0A1X1I6J1-F1
#
_entry.id   AF-A0A1X1I6J1-F1
#
_cell.length_a   1.000
_cell.length_b   1.000
_cell.length_c   1.000
_cell.angle_alpha   90.00
_cell.angle_beta   90.00
_cell.angle_gamma   90.00
#
_symmetry.space_group_name_H-M   'P 1'
#
loop_
_entity.id
_entity.type
_entity.pdbx_description
1 polymer ?
#
loop_
_entity_poly.entity_id
_entity_poly.type
_entity_poly.pdbx_seq_one_letter_code
_entity_poly.pdbx_strand_id
1 'polypeptide(L)'
;AQIKIYKGDKAEGTAVESWTSEAGKSKDLNLAPGTYTFHEEAAPTGYLKVTDITFQVKHDGTVEVTNVGEKDSKGEENKVVTNGSTVTVTDKDDDLPRKITFSKVSLGGTEIAGAQIKIYKGDKAEGTAVESWTSEAGKSKELSLAP
;
A
#
# COMPACT_ATOMS: atom_id res chain seq x y z
N ALA A 1 2.40 7.47 7.17
CA ALA A 1 2.88 6.14 7.60
C ALA A 1 3.08 6.14 9.10
N GLN A 2 2.84 5.02 9.78
CA GLN A 2 3.34 4.75 11.13
C GLN A 2 4.62 3.94 11.00
N ILE A 3 5.73 4.46 11.52
CA ILE A 3 7.08 3.92 11.31
C ILE A 3 7.70 3.58 12.65
N LYS A 4 8.46 2.49 12.70
CA LYS A 4 9.28 2.06 13.82
C LYS A 4 10.67 1.66 13.33
N ILE A 5 11.69 1.88 14.17
CA ILE A 5 13.03 1.36 13.96
C ILE A 5 13.33 0.32 15.03
N TYR A 6 13.91 -0.81 14.63
CA TYR A 6 14.38 -1.86 15.53
C TYR A 6 15.88 -2.04 15.38
N LYS A 7 16.55 -2.45 16.47
CA LYS A 7 17.97 -2.83 16.42
C LYS A 7 18.07 -4.32 16.09
N GLY A 8 18.85 -4.66 15.07
CA GLY A 8 18.97 -6.02 14.54
C GLY A 8 18.51 -6.12 13.10
N ASP A 9 18.46 -7.35 12.59
CA ASP A 9 18.03 -7.70 11.24
C ASP A 9 16.52 -7.94 11.11
N LYS A 10 15.77 -7.88 12.22
CA LYS A 10 14.33 -8.11 12.28
C LYS A 10 13.61 -7.08 13.14
N ALA A 11 12.34 -6.85 12.85
CA ALA A 11 11.45 -6.02 13.66
C ALA A 11 10.95 -6.76 14.92
N GLU A 12 11.86 -7.05 15.85
CA GLU A 12 11.56 -7.81 17.08
C GLU A 12 11.91 -7.01 18.35
N GLY A 13 11.11 -7.20 19.40
CA GLY A 13 11.35 -6.57 20.71
C GLY A 13 10.87 -5.12 20.79
N THR A 14 11.61 -4.30 21.54
CA THR A 14 11.28 -2.89 21.76
C THR A 14 11.85 -2.03 20.63
N ALA A 15 10.99 -1.26 19.97
CA ALA A 15 11.44 -0.29 18.98
C ALA A 15 12.38 0.75 19.60
N VAL A 16 13.48 1.07 18.93
CA VAL A 16 14.40 2.13 19.36
C VAL A 16 13.81 3.52 19.11
N GLU A 17 12.88 3.63 18.17
CA GLU A 17 12.12 4.85 17.89
C GLU A 17 10.80 4.49 17.16
N SER A 18 9.78 5.32 17.32
CA SER A 18 8.49 5.22 16.63
C SER A 18 7.94 6.61 16.31
N TRP A 19 7.46 6.84 15.08
CA TRP A 19 6.81 8.09 14.70
C TRP A 19 5.77 7.91 13.60
N THR A 20 4.92 8.91 13.42
CA THR A 20 4.04 9.04 12.26
C THR A 20 4.69 10.00 11.27
N SER A 21 4.84 9.62 10.00
CA SER A 21 5.41 10.49 8.98
C SER A 21 4.47 11.67 8.64
N GLU A 22 5.07 12.81 8.33
CA GLU A 22 4.37 14.05 7.97
C GLU A 22 4.86 14.55 6.61
N ALA A 23 3.95 15.15 5.83
CA ALA A 23 4.26 15.65 4.50
C ALA A 23 5.39 16.70 4.55
N GLY A 24 6.42 16.49 3.71
CA GLY A 24 7.55 17.41 3.57
C GLY A 24 8.51 17.43 4.77
N LYS A 25 8.37 16.53 5.75
CA LYS A 25 9.25 16.47 6.93
C LYS A 25 10.07 15.20 6.96
N SER A 26 11.36 15.35 7.25
CA SER A 26 12.25 14.24 7.58
C SER A 26 12.25 13.98 9.09
N LYS A 27 12.66 12.77 9.49
CA LYS A 27 12.90 12.42 10.90
C LYS A 27 14.40 12.25 11.09
N ASP A 28 14.96 13.03 12.02
CA ASP A 28 16.36 12.88 12.43
C ASP A 28 16.45 11.85 13.56
N LEU A 29 17.39 10.92 13.44
CA LEU A 29 17.68 9.87 14.41
C LEU A 29 19.17 9.85 14.74
N ASN A 30 19.50 9.64 16.01
CA ASN A 30 20.89 9.42 16.43
C ASN A 30 21.07 7.94 16.79
N LEU A 31 21.54 7.15 15.82
CA LEU A 31 21.77 5.72 15.96
C LEU A 31 23.27 5.44 16.07
N ALA A 32 23.65 4.59 17.02
CA ALA A 32 25.02 4.08 17.09
C ALA A 32 25.32 3.18 15.87
N PRO A 33 26.60 2.96 15.52
CA PRO A 33 26.96 1.98 14.50
C PRO A 33 26.38 0.60 14.80
N GLY A 34 25.78 -0.03 13.78
CA GLY A 34 25.07 -1.30 13.93
C GLY A 34 24.01 -1.54 12.86
N THR A 35 23.37 -2.71 12.94
CA THR A 35 22.28 -3.12 12.04
C THR A 35 20.93 -2.72 12.62
N TYR A 36 20.06 -2.22 11.76
CA TYR A 36 18.72 -1.76 12.11
C TYR A 36 17.70 -2.18 11.05
N THR A 37 16.45 -2.32 11.47
CA THR A 37 15.31 -2.59 10.59
C THR A 37 14.36 -1.41 10.63
N PHE A 38 14.07 -0.87 9.44
CA PHE A 38 12.94 0.04 9.20
C PHE A 38 11.68 -0.79 9.05
N HIS A 39 10.71 -0.53 9.92
CA HIS A 39 9.42 -1.20 9.93
C HIS A 39 8.32 -0.18 9.72
N GLU A 40 7.62 -0.25 8.59
CA GLU A 40 6.37 0.47 8.43
C GLU A 40 5.25 -0.35 9.07
N GLU A 41 4.71 0.12 10.19
CA GLU A 41 3.57 -0.53 10.83
C GLU A 41 2.31 -0.38 9.97
N ALA A 42 2.08 0.83 9.45
CA ALA A 42 0.93 1.16 8.63
C ALA A 42 1.25 2.21 7.56
N ALA A 43 0.89 1.90 6.31
CA ALA A 43 0.99 2.82 5.19
C ALA A 43 0.03 4.02 5.34
N PRO A 44 0.33 5.19 4.75
CA PRO A 44 -0.67 6.22 4.55
C PRO A 44 -1.83 5.73 3.66
N THR A 45 -2.99 6.37 3.77
CA THR A 45 -4.12 6.07 2.87
C THR A 45 -3.72 6.31 1.41
N GLY A 46 -4.02 5.33 0.55
CA GLY A 46 -3.71 5.37 -0.88
C GLY A 46 -2.38 4.72 -1.26
N TYR A 47 -1.64 4.16 -0.31
CA TYR A 47 -0.35 3.50 -0.55
C TYR A 47 -0.33 2.06 -0.05
N LEU A 48 0.52 1.24 -0.68
CA LEU A 48 0.85 -0.11 -0.24
C LEU A 48 1.92 -0.07 0.85
N LYS A 49 1.73 -0.89 1.88
CA LYS A 49 2.69 -1.05 2.97
C LYS A 49 4.03 -1.60 2.45
N VAL A 50 5.09 -0.92 2.81
CA VAL A 50 6.46 -1.38 2.59
C VAL A 50 6.83 -2.45 3.61
N THR A 51 7.45 -3.53 3.15
CA THR A 51 7.94 -4.61 4.00
C THR A 51 9.25 -4.22 4.69
N ASP A 52 9.64 -4.98 5.72
CA ASP A 52 10.82 -4.67 6.54
C ASP A 52 12.09 -4.49 5.68
N ILE A 53 12.76 -3.34 5.87
CA ILE A 53 14.02 -3.00 5.20
C ILE A 53 15.13 -3.01 6.24
N THR A 54 16.22 -3.71 5.96
CA THR A 54 17.40 -3.74 6.83
C THR A 54 18.48 -2.81 6.30
N PHE A 55 19.05 -2.01 7.19
CA PHE A 55 20.18 -1.13 6.90
C PHE A 55 21.22 -1.16 8.02
N GLN A 56 22.45 -0.81 7.68
CA GLN A 56 23.58 -0.73 8.60
C GLN A 56 24.07 0.71 8.69
N VAL A 57 24.20 1.21 9.92
CA VAL A 57 24.91 2.45 10.24
C VAL A 57 26.38 2.11 10.44
N LYS A 58 27.25 2.72 9.64
CA LYS A 58 28.70 2.52 9.70
C LYS A 58 29.35 3.45 10.73
N HIS A 59 30.59 3.13 11.11
CA HIS A 59 31.37 3.94 12.06
C HIS A 59 31.69 5.35 11.54
N ASP A 60 31.72 5.56 10.23
CA ASP A 60 31.91 6.87 9.60
C ASP A 60 30.62 7.71 9.49
N GLY A 61 29.49 7.18 10.00
CA GLY A 61 28.18 7.83 9.97
C GLY A 61 27.40 7.63 8.66
N THR A 62 27.94 6.89 7.68
CA THR A 62 27.20 6.54 6.47
C THR A 62 26.26 5.36 6.70
N VAL A 63 25.26 5.22 5.83
CA VAL A 63 24.27 4.13 5.86
C VAL A 63 24.31 3.29 4.60
N GLU A 64 24.17 1.98 4.76
CA GLU A 64 24.09 1.00 3.68
C GLU A 64 22.84 0.13 3.87
N VAL A 65 22.03 -0.03 2.82
CA VAL A 65 20.89 -0.94 2.84
C VAL A 65 21.39 -2.34 2.51
N THR A 66 21.10 -3.30 3.40
CA THR A 66 21.53 -4.70 3.26
C THR A 66 20.40 -5.62 2.80
N ASN A 67 19.14 -5.21 3.00
CA ASN A 67 17.95 -5.91 2.53
C ASN A 67 16.84 -4.90 2.23
N VAL A 68 16.26 -4.98 1.03
CA VAL A 68 15.13 -4.12 0.60
C VAL A 68 13.77 -4.72 0.93
N GLY A 69 13.70 -5.84 1.64
CA GLY A 69 12.46 -6.51 2.03
C GLY A 69 11.88 -7.41 0.93
N GLU A 70 10.66 -7.86 1.18
CA GLU A 70 9.91 -8.70 0.24
C GLU A 70 9.23 -7.87 -0.85
N LYS A 71 9.04 -8.49 -2.03
CA LYS A 71 8.24 -7.94 -3.11
C LYS A 71 6.78 -7.83 -2.70
N ASP A 72 6.08 -6.83 -3.22
CA ASP A 72 4.64 -6.69 -3.00
C ASP A 72 3.80 -7.70 -3.79
N SER A 73 2.47 -7.59 -3.71
CA SER A 73 1.52 -8.46 -4.41
C SER A 73 1.61 -8.39 -5.94
N LYS A 74 2.29 -7.38 -6.50
CA LYS A 74 2.58 -7.26 -7.93
C LYS A 74 3.95 -7.82 -8.31
N GLY A 75 4.75 -8.22 -7.33
CA GLY A 75 6.13 -8.66 -7.54
C GLY A 75 7.13 -7.52 -7.64
N GLU A 76 6.77 -6.29 -7.25
CA GLU A 76 7.67 -5.14 -7.30
C GLU A 76 8.46 -4.99 -6.00
N GLU A 77 9.76 -4.70 -6.11
CA GLU A 77 10.66 -4.51 -4.96
C GLU A 77 10.41 -3.15 -4.29
N ASN A 78 10.75 -3.02 -3.00
CA ASN A 78 10.69 -1.73 -2.33
C ASN A 78 11.76 -0.79 -2.88
N LYS A 79 11.39 0.48 -3.03
CA LYS A 79 12.31 1.51 -3.51
C LYS A 79 12.98 2.19 -2.32
N VAL A 80 14.24 1.86 -2.11
CA VAL A 80 15.08 2.42 -1.03
C VAL A 80 16.35 3.03 -1.62
N VAL A 81 16.69 4.24 -1.20
CA VAL A 81 17.91 4.94 -1.63
C VAL A 81 18.66 5.44 -0.41
N THR A 82 19.99 5.33 -0.42
CA THR A 82 20.86 5.93 0.59
C THR A 82 21.71 7.05 0.00
N ASN A 83 21.96 8.09 0.79
CA ASN A 83 22.89 9.17 0.44
C ASN A 83 23.58 9.67 1.70
N GLY A 84 24.85 9.30 1.89
CA GLY A 84 25.60 9.61 3.11
C GLY A 84 24.94 8.97 4.33
N SER A 85 24.38 9.79 5.22
CA SER A 85 23.65 9.38 6.43
C SER A 85 22.12 9.31 6.23
N THR A 86 21.60 9.60 5.05
CA THR A 86 20.17 9.61 4.76
C THR A 86 19.70 8.28 4.16
N VAL A 87 18.60 7.74 4.68
CA VAL A 87 17.82 6.65 4.06
C VAL A 87 16.50 7.23 3.56
N THR A 88 16.15 6.98 2.30
CA THR A 88 14.86 7.35 1.71
C THR A 88 14.11 6.09 1.31
N VAL A 89 12.97 5.85 1.96
CA VAL A 89 12.02 4.78 1.62
C VAL A 89 10.86 5.42 0.86
N THR A 90 10.51 4.88 -0.30
CA THR A 90 9.41 5.38 -1.13
C THR A 90 8.26 4.39 -1.11
N ASP A 91 7.09 4.83 -0.62
CA ASP A 91 5.85 4.05 -0.71
C ASP A 91 5.39 3.92 -2.16
N LYS A 92 4.69 2.83 -2.47
CA LYS A 92 4.04 2.63 -3.76
C LYS A 92 2.55 2.95 -3.64
N ASP A 93 1.95 3.48 -4.69
CA ASP A 93 0.50 3.70 -4.72
C ASP A 93 -0.25 2.36 -4.60
N ASP A 94 -1.32 2.34 -3.80
CA ASP A 94 -2.32 1.26 -3.81
C ASP A 94 -3.26 1.50 -4.99
N ASP A 95 -2.86 1.02 -6.16
CA ASP A 95 -3.64 0.99 -7.40
C ASP A 95 -4.23 -0.41 -7.68
N LEU A 96 -4.21 -1.31 -6.68
CA LEU A 96 -4.73 -2.66 -6.83
C LEU A 96 -6.24 -2.63 -7.09
N PRO A 97 -6.72 -3.38 -8.10
CA PRO A 97 -8.13 -3.41 -8.39
C PRO A 97 -8.91 -4.04 -7.25
N ARG A 98 -10.02 -3.41 -6.86
CA ARG A 98 -10.97 -3.96 -5.90
C ARG A 98 -12.08 -4.68 -6.62
N LYS A 99 -12.33 -5.93 -6.20
CA LYS A 99 -13.44 -6.74 -6.69
C LYS A 99 -14.73 -6.31 -6.02
N ILE A 100 -15.71 -5.95 -6.83
CA ILE A 100 -17.04 -5.54 -6.40
C ILE A 100 -18.06 -6.41 -7.13
N THR A 101 -19.01 -6.95 -6.38
CA THR A 101 -20.09 -7.77 -6.93
C THR A 101 -21.38 -6.96 -6.96
N PHE A 102 -21.98 -6.87 -8.13
CA PHE A 102 -23.26 -6.20 -8.36
C PHE A 102 -24.35 -7.23 -8.65
N SER A 103 -25.45 -7.12 -7.91
CA SER A 103 -26.62 -7.99 -8.02
C SER A 103 -27.86 -7.15 -8.28
N LYS A 104 -28.68 -7.53 -9.27
CA LYS A 104 -29.95 -6.87 -9.55
C LYS A 104 -31.07 -7.83 -9.22
N VAL A 105 -31.69 -7.60 -8.07
CA VAL A 105 -32.72 -8.49 -7.53
C VAL A 105 -34.14 -7.91 -7.59
N SER A 106 -35.13 -8.77 -7.48
CA SER A 106 -36.53 -8.44 -7.19
C SER A 106 -36.73 -8.12 -5.70
N LEU A 107 -37.94 -7.70 -5.30
CA LEU A 107 -38.29 -7.51 -3.89
C LEU A 107 -38.09 -8.78 -3.04
N GLY A 108 -38.18 -9.97 -3.65
CA GLY A 108 -37.94 -11.25 -2.99
C GLY A 108 -36.47 -11.71 -2.99
N GLY A 109 -35.53 -10.89 -3.47
CA GLY A 109 -34.10 -11.22 -3.48
C GLY A 109 -33.63 -12.11 -4.65
N THR A 110 -34.51 -12.50 -5.56
CA THR A 110 -34.12 -13.26 -6.76
C THR A 110 -33.46 -12.37 -7.80
N GLU A 111 -32.30 -12.76 -8.35
CA GLU A 111 -31.63 -12.08 -9.47
C GLU A 111 -32.53 -12.05 -10.72
N ILE A 112 -32.69 -10.87 -11.34
CA ILE A 112 -33.60 -10.64 -12.47
C ILE A 112 -32.87 -10.15 -13.73
N ALA A 113 -33.37 -10.57 -14.90
CA ALA A 113 -32.83 -10.19 -16.20
C ALA A 113 -33.40 -8.87 -16.75
N GLY A 114 -32.68 -8.26 -17.69
CA GLY A 114 -33.20 -7.21 -18.58
C GLY A 114 -32.96 -5.77 -18.12
N ALA A 115 -32.40 -5.54 -16.92
CA ALA A 115 -32.04 -4.20 -16.48
C ALA A 115 -30.72 -3.78 -17.12
N GLN A 116 -30.70 -2.63 -17.80
CA GLN A 116 -29.47 -2.04 -18.32
C GLN A 116 -28.75 -1.28 -17.20
N ILE A 117 -27.50 -1.63 -16.96
CA ILE A 117 -26.68 -1.10 -15.86
C ILE A 117 -25.41 -0.49 -16.46
N LYS A 118 -25.05 0.70 -15.98
CA LYS A 118 -23.82 1.40 -16.35
C LYS A 118 -23.14 1.90 -15.07
N ILE A 119 -21.83 1.76 -15.02
CA ILE A 119 -20.99 2.23 -13.92
C ILE A 119 -20.15 3.40 -14.42
N TYR A 120 -20.10 4.48 -13.65
CA TYR A 120 -19.32 5.68 -13.96
C TYR A 120 -18.36 5.97 -12.80
N LYS A 121 -17.23 6.60 -13.10
CA LYS A 121 -16.28 7.06 -12.08
C LYS A 121 -16.70 8.44 -11.58
N GLY A 122 -16.72 8.62 -10.26
CA GLY A 122 -17.12 9.86 -9.59
C GLY A 122 -18.58 9.87 -9.10
N ASP A 123 -19.02 11.01 -8.57
CA ASP A 123 -20.31 11.12 -7.88
C ASP A 123 -21.51 11.34 -8.82
N LYS A 124 -21.26 11.35 -10.13
CA LYS A 124 -22.28 11.59 -11.17
C LYS A 124 -22.13 10.60 -12.31
N ALA A 125 -23.26 10.28 -12.94
CA ALA A 125 -23.31 9.46 -14.15
C ALA A 125 -23.01 10.30 -15.40
N GLU A 126 -21.79 10.83 -15.48
CA GLU A 126 -21.32 11.69 -16.56
C GLU A 126 -20.12 11.05 -17.29
N GLY A 127 -20.00 11.30 -18.60
CA GLY A 127 -18.89 10.82 -19.42
C GLY A 127 -19.02 9.37 -19.90
N THR A 128 -17.87 8.71 -20.10
CA THR A 128 -17.80 7.32 -20.58
C THR A 128 -18.03 6.36 -19.41
N ALA A 129 -18.94 5.40 -19.59
CA ALA A 129 -19.14 4.35 -18.60
C ALA A 129 -17.88 3.47 -18.49
N VAL A 130 -17.47 3.18 -17.25
CA VAL A 130 -16.38 2.24 -16.92
C VAL A 130 -16.77 0.81 -17.29
N GLU A 131 -18.06 0.50 -17.17
CA GLU A 131 -18.63 -0.79 -17.53
C GLU A 131 -20.12 -0.61 -17.86
N SER A 132 -20.66 -1.43 -18.77
CA SER A 132 -22.06 -1.40 -19.18
C SER A 132 -22.55 -2.82 -19.51
N TRP A 133 -23.62 -3.28 -18.85
CA TRP A 133 -24.19 -4.60 -19.11
C TRP A 133 -25.72 -4.62 -18.96
N THR A 134 -26.34 -5.69 -19.46
CA THR A 134 -27.74 -6.01 -19.15
C THR A 134 -27.76 -7.14 -18.12
N SER A 135 -28.54 -7.01 -17.06
CA SER A 135 -28.62 -8.03 -16.02
C SER A 135 -29.18 -9.35 -16.54
N GLU A 136 -28.78 -10.45 -15.92
CA GLU A 136 -29.20 -11.80 -16.26
C GLU A 136 -29.86 -12.46 -15.05
N ALA A 137 -30.87 -13.30 -15.29
CA ALA A 137 -31.54 -14.02 -14.22
C ALA A 137 -30.58 -15.03 -13.59
N GLY A 138 -30.56 -15.07 -12.24
CA GLY A 138 -29.71 -15.98 -11.49
C GLY A 138 -28.20 -15.67 -11.50
N LYS A 139 -27.76 -14.50 -12.00
CA LYS A 139 -26.34 -14.14 -12.09
C LYS A 139 -26.04 -12.75 -11.54
N SER A 140 -25.01 -12.68 -10.71
CA SER A 140 -24.36 -11.43 -10.34
C SER A 140 -23.24 -11.08 -11.34
N LYS A 141 -22.81 -9.82 -11.33
CA LYS A 141 -21.66 -9.34 -12.11
C LYS A 141 -20.54 -8.95 -11.16
N GLU A 142 -19.41 -9.65 -11.26
CA GLU A 142 -18.16 -9.21 -10.63
C GLU A 142 -17.47 -8.19 -11.55
N LEU A 143 -16.99 -7.11 -10.95
CA LEU A 143 -16.19 -6.08 -11.61
C LEU A 143 -14.95 -5.79 -10.77
N SER A 144 -13.80 -5.74 -11.42
CA SER A 144 -12.53 -5.35 -10.79
C SER A 144 -12.24 -3.90 -11.17
N LEU A 145 -12.35 -2.99 -10.21
CA LEU A 145 -12.15 -1.55 -10.40
C LEU A 145 -10.86 -1.10 -9.74
N ALA A 146 -9.96 -0.51 -10.53
CA ALA A 146 -8.83 0.23 -9.98
C ALA A 146 -9.34 1.49 -9.23
N PRO A 147 -8.62 1.95 -8.19
CA PRO A 147 -8.93 3.19 -7.46
C PRO A 147 -9.09 4.44 -8.35
#